data_AF-A0A2G2GCC5-F1
#
_entry.id   AF-A0A2G2GCC5-F1
#
_cell.length_a   1.000
_cell.length_b   1.000
_cell.length_c   1.000
_cell.angle_alpha   90.00
_cell.angle_beta   90.00
_cell.angle_gamma   90.00
#
_symmetry.space_group_name_H-M   'P 1'
#
loop_
_entity.id
_entity.type
_entity.pdbx_description
1 polymer ?
#
loop_
_entity_poly.entity_id
_entity_poly.type
_entity_poly.pdbx_seq_one_letter_code
_entity_poly.pdbx_strand_id
1 'polypeptide(L)'
;MARVHSRDRKLQISEIEPRLAHPMTSPKRIAIIAKGEQAYALEAILAQGIALRTFKQPQFQFTQTNADFVVLAGTHSQLRAHVKSKSMLKDNMSLVFVDSGLRPKLILAAPNEKQLMKLTKAFASHHLSSGRTNSTALFELYANASLQKKPVLKNSRYNFLTLVALVFHRHGTHILASSILMWKTRLPVQVN
;
A
#
# COMPACT_ATOMS: atom_id res chain seq x y z
N MET A 1 -24.30 -38.70 -8.84
CA MET A 1 -23.06 -37.89 -8.89
C MET A 1 -23.27 -36.62 -8.07
N ALA A 2 -22.65 -36.50 -6.90
CA ALA A 2 -22.74 -35.28 -6.09
C ALA A 2 -21.88 -34.19 -6.74
N ARG A 3 -22.51 -33.10 -7.21
CA ARG A 3 -21.82 -31.90 -7.68
C ARG A 3 -21.17 -31.22 -6.47
N VAL A 4 -19.86 -31.43 -6.29
CA VAL A 4 -19.06 -30.64 -5.34
C VAL A 4 -18.95 -29.23 -5.91
N HIS A 5 -19.84 -28.33 -5.49
CA HIS A 5 -19.63 -26.91 -5.69
C HIS A 5 -18.44 -26.50 -4.81
N SER A 6 -17.29 -26.25 -5.44
CA SER A 6 -16.20 -25.54 -4.78
C SER A 6 -16.73 -24.16 -4.37
N ARG A 7 -17.09 -24.00 -3.10
CA ARG A 7 -17.42 -22.68 -2.55
C ARG A 7 -16.22 -21.78 -2.81
N ASP A 8 -16.38 -20.75 -3.63
CA ASP A 8 -15.37 -19.71 -3.82
C ASP A 8 -15.00 -19.12 -2.45
N ARG A 9 -13.85 -19.54 -1.94
CA ARG A 9 -13.36 -19.10 -0.64
C ARG A 9 -12.91 -17.65 -0.76
N LYS A 10 -13.46 -16.79 0.10
CA LYS A 10 -13.05 -15.37 0.17
C LYS A 10 -11.61 -15.27 0.67
N LEU A 11 -10.85 -14.38 0.07
CA LEU A 11 -9.48 -14.03 0.45
C LEU A 11 -9.49 -13.37 1.83
N GLN A 12 -8.63 -13.87 2.72
CA GLN A 12 -8.48 -13.36 4.09
C GLN A 12 -7.33 -12.36 4.17
N ILE A 13 -7.35 -11.48 5.18
CA ILE A 13 -6.31 -10.46 5.36
C ILE A 13 -4.94 -11.08 5.64
N SER A 14 -4.93 -12.19 6.39
CA SER A 14 -3.72 -12.98 6.71
C SER A 14 -3.07 -13.63 5.49
N GLU A 15 -3.78 -13.74 4.36
CA GLU A 15 -3.22 -14.27 3.12
C GLU A 15 -2.55 -13.21 2.25
N ILE A 16 -2.75 -11.92 2.52
CA ILE A 16 -2.23 -10.84 1.68
C ILE A 16 -0.71 -10.78 1.74
N GLU A 17 -0.11 -10.68 2.92
CA GLU A 17 1.35 -10.57 3.03
C GLU A 17 2.07 -11.80 2.48
N PRO A 18 1.67 -13.06 2.81
CA PRO A 18 2.28 -14.24 2.21
C PRO A 18 2.17 -14.25 0.68
N ARG A 19 1.05 -13.81 0.10
CA ARG A 19 0.89 -13.74 -1.36
C ARG A 19 1.78 -12.67 -1.99
N LEU A 20 1.90 -11.50 -1.36
CA LEU A 20 2.80 -10.45 -1.84
C LEU A 20 4.27 -10.89 -1.74
N ALA A 21 4.65 -11.58 -0.67
CA ALA A 21 6.03 -11.96 -0.38
C ALA A 21 6.50 -13.21 -1.13
N HIS A 22 5.59 -14.02 -1.69
CA HIS A 22 5.95 -15.29 -2.31
C HIS A 22 6.23 -15.16 -3.82
N PRO A 23 7.33 -15.73 -4.36
CA PRO A 23 7.77 -15.51 -5.75
C PRO A 23 6.73 -15.86 -6.83
N MET A 24 5.93 -16.90 -6.59
CA MET A 24 4.96 -17.42 -7.58
C MET A 24 3.60 -16.70 -7.54
N THR A 25 3.28 -16.01 -6.45
CA THR A 25 1.97 -15.37 -6.23
C THR A 25 2.05 -13.86 -6.10
N SER A 26 3.27 -13.31 -5.99
CA SER A 26 3.50 -11.87 -5.95
C SER A 26 3.05 -11.22 -7.27
N PRO A 27 2.16 -10.21 -7.22
CA PRO A 27 1.68 -9.52 -8.41
C PRO A 27 2.80 -8.70 -9.06
N LYS A 28 2.90 -8.78 -10.39
CA LYS A 28 3.90 -8.02 -11.16
C LYS A 28 3.49 -6.56 -11.31
N ARG A 29 2.20 -6.29 -11.49
CA ARG A 29 1.62 -4.96 -11.68
C ARG A 29 0.63 -4.65 -10.58
N ILE A 30 0.88 -3.56 -9.85
CA ILE A 30 0.02 -3.12 -8.75
C ILE A 30 -0.51 -1.73 -9.06
N ALA A 31 -1.83 -1.62 -9.14
CA ALA A 31 -2.49 -0.32 -9.18
C ALA A 31 -2.63 0.23 -7.78
N ILE A 32 -2.20 1.46 -7.55
CA ILE A 32 -2.41 2.20 -6.29
C ILE A 32 -3.24 3.42 -6.61
N ILE A 33 -4.38 3.55 -5.96
CA ILE A 33 -5.34 4.61 -6.21
C ILE A 33 -5.77 5.16 -4.87
N ALA A 34 -5.49 6.43 -4.61
CA ALA A 34 -6.07 7.11 -3.47
C ALA A 34 -7.14 8.12 -3.91
N LYS A 35 -8.04 8.43 -2.99
CA LYS A 35 -9.06 9.47 -3.12
C LYS A 35 -8.88 10.50 -1.99
N GLY A 36 -9.36 11.72 -2.24
CA GLY A 36 -9.27 12.83 -1.29
C GLY A 36 -8.19 13.86 -1.64
N GLU A 37 -8.07 14.89 -0.82
CA GLU A 37 -7.17 16.02 -1.06
C GLU A 37 -5.70 15.58 -1.03
N GLN A 38 -5.37 14.62 -0.17
CA GLN A 38 -4.01 14.11 0.05
C GLN A 38 -3.70 12.86 -0.77
N ALA A 39 -4.39 12.63 -1.90
CA ALA A 39 -4.28 11.41 -2.69
C ALA A 39 -2.81 11.04 -3.03
N TYR A 40 -2.00 11.99 -3.46
CA TYR A 40 -0.59 11.73 -3.83
C TYR A 40 0.27 11.25 -2.65
N ALA A 41 0.08 11.86 -1.47
CA ALA A 41 0.81 11.46 -0.28
C ALA A 41 0.39 10.05 0.17
N LEU A 42 -0.90 9.75 0.09
CA LEU A 42 -1.43 8.41 0.38
C LEU A 42 -0.88 7.37 -0.60
N GLU A 43 -0.87 7.67 -1.91
CA GLU A 43 -0.33 6.78 -2.94
C GLU A 43 1.15 6.47 -2.72
N ALA A 44 1.96 7.48 -2.40
CA ALA A 44 3.38 7.30 -2.13
C ALA A 44 3.62 6.40 -0.90
N ILE A 45 2.90 6.63 0.20
CA ILE A 45 3.01 5.82 1.42
C ILE A 45 2.54 4.37 1.16
N LEU A 46 1.46 4.20 0.39
CA LEU A 46 0.98 2.88 0.00
C LEU A 46 1.99 2.14 -0.88
N ALA A 47 2.58 2.82 -1.85
CA ALA A 47 3.61 2.25 -2.72
C ALA A 47 4.79 1.74 -1.89
N GLN A 48 5.24 2.54 -0.93
CA GLN A 48 6.27 2.12 0.01
C GLN A 48 5.85 0.90 0.84
N GLY A 49 4.66 0.95 1.47
CA GLY A 49 4.15 -0.14 2.30
C GLY A 49 3.99 -1.45 1.53
N ILE A 50 3.61 -1.38 0.25
CA ILE A 50 3.48 -2.55 -0.63
C ILE A 50 4.85 -3.05 -1.07
N ALA A 51 5.77 -2.16 -1.46
CA ALA A 51 7.12 -2.53 -1.86
C ALA A 51 7.85 -3.33 -0.77
N LEU A 52 7.61 -2.99 0.51
CA LEU A 52 8.17 -3.71 1.66
C LEU A 52 7.58 -5.11 1.87
N ARG A 53 6.40 -5.40 1.29
CA ARG A 53 5.70 -6.69 1.39
C ARG A 53 5.88 -7.58 0.17
N THR A 54 6.33 -7.01 -0.96
CA THR A 54 6.48 -7.73 -2.21
C THR A 54 7.82 -8.44 -2.31
N PHE A 55 7.83 -9.65 -2.90
CA PHE A 55 9.06 -10.41 -3.16
C PHE A 55 10.05 -9.66 -4.05
N LYS A 56 9.56 -9.04 -5.11
CA LYS A 56 10.29 -8.17 -6.04
C LYS A 56 9.55 -6.86 -6.18
N GLN A 57 10.28 -5.79 -6.54
CA GLN A 57 9.66 -4.49 -6.79
C GLN A 57 8.61 -4.61 -7.91
N PRO A 58 7.33 -4.33 -7.62
CA PRO A 58 6.28 -4.39 -8.63
C PRO A 58 6.33 -3.15 -9.52
N GLN A 59 5.74 -3.26 -10.70
CA GLN A 59 5.43 -2.09 -11.53
C GLN A 59 4.20 -1.39 -10.95
N PHE A 60 4.42 -0.27 -10.29
CA PHE A 60 3.33 0.57 -9.79
C PHE A 60 2.65 1.32 -10.93
N GLN A 61 1.32 1.36 -10.85
CA GLN A 61 0.46 2.09 -11.77
C GLN A 61 -0.58 2.86 -10.96
N PHE A 62 -1.09 3.96 -11.50
CA PHE A 62 -2.07 4.81 -10.82
C PHE A 62 -3.45 4.75 -11.51
N THR A 63 -3.67 3.67 -12.25
CA THR A 63 -4.90 3.34 -12.98
C THR A 63 -5.18 1.85 -12.84
N GLN A 64 -6.44 1.41 -12.85
CA GLN A 64 -6.78 -0.02 -12.69
C GLN A 64 -6.52 -0.87 -13.93
N THR A 65 -6.26 -0.23 -15.07
CA THR A 65 -6.10 -0.89 -16.36
C THR A 65 -4.93 -1.87 -16.32
N ASN A 66 -5.19 -3.14 -16.63
CA ASN A 66 -4.17 -4.21 -16.68
C ASN A 66 -3.38 -4.45 -15.38
N ALA A 67 -3.90 -4.05 -14.21
CA ALA A 67 -3.28 -4.39 -12.94
C ALA A 67 -3.66 -5.80 -12.47
N ASP A 68 -2.69 -6.52 -11.89
CA ASP A 68 -2.89 -7.87 -11.32
C ASP A 68 -3.45 -7.79 -9.90
N PHE A 69 -3.12 -6.70 -9.19
CA PHE A 69 -3.57 -6.40 -7.84
C PHE A 69 -3.88 -4.90 -7.71
N VAL A 70 -4.89 -4.55 -6.92
CA VAL A 70 -5.30 -3.15 -6.71
C VAL A 70 -5.24 -2.80 -5.24
N VAL A 71 -4.65 -1.66 -4.92
CA VAL A 71 -4.68 -1.04 -3.60
C VAL A 71 -5.47 0.25 -3.72
N LEU A 72 -6.53 0.36 -2.93
CA LEU A 72 -7.46 1.49 -2.96
C LEU A 72 -7.51 2.14 -1.59
N ALA A 73 -7.36 3.45 -1.51
CA ALA A 73 -7.49 4.21 -0.28
C ALA A 73 -8.46 5.38 -0.45
N GLY A 74 -9.29 5.61 0.56
CA GLY A 74 -10.27 6.71 0.53
C GLY A 74 -11.16 6.71 1.76
N THR A 75 -11.97 7.75 1.89
CA THR A 75 -12.98 7.79 2.94
C THR A 75 -14.14 6.84 2.61
N HIS A 76 -14.94 6.48 3.61
CA HIS A 76 -16.08 5.58 3.41
C HIS A 76 -17.02 6.06 2.31
N SER A 77 -17.29 7.37 2.22
CA SER A 77 -18.13 7.96 1.18
C SER A 77 -17.49 7.85 -0.21
N GLN A 78 -16.20 8.15 -0.33
CA GLN A 78 -15.46 8.10 -1.60
C GLN A 78 -15.37 6.67 -2.17
N LEU A 79 -15.33 5.65 -1.31
CA LEU A 79 -15.12 4.26 -1.72
C LEU A 79 -16.41 3.49 -2.04
N ARG A 80 -17.60 4.03 -1.70
CA ARG A 80 -18.89 3.35 -1.89
C ARG A 80 -19.14 2.85 -3.31
N ALA A 81 -18.69 3.59 -4.32
CA ALA A 81 -18.86 3.25 -5.72
C ALA A 81 -17.85 2.20 -6.23
N HIS A 82 -16.76 1.96 -5.50
CA HIS A 82 -15.61 1.19 -5.99
C HIS A 82 -15.43 -0.19 -5.32
N VAL A 83 -16.20 -0.46 -4.27
CA VAL A 83 -16.09 -1.63 -3.41
C VAL A 83 -17.37 -2.46 -3.46
N LYS A 84 -17.24 -3.79 -3.64
CA LYS A 84 -18.40 -4.69 -3.63
C LYS A 84 -18.93 -4.91 -2.21
N SER A 85 -18.04 -5.05 -1.24
CA SER A 85 -18.35 -5.29 0.17
C SER A 85 -18.79 -4.01 0.90
N LYS A 86 -19.96 -3.47 0.54
CA LYS A 86 -20.50 -2.22 1.12
C LYS A 86 -20.71 -2.29 2.63
N SER A 87 -20.90 -3.48 3.20
CA SER A 87 -21.03 -3.67 4.65
C SER A 87 -19.80 -3.17 5.41
N MET A 88 -18.60 -3.36 4.87
CA MET A 88 -17.33 -2.92 5.49
C MET A 88 -17.15 -1.40 5.48
N LEU A 89 -17.95 -0.68 4.71
CA LEU A 89 -17.94 0.79 4.65
C LEU A 89 -19.02 1.43 5.51
N LYS A 90 -19.88 0.62 6.17
CA LYS A 90 -20.95 1.12 7.06
C LYS A 90 -20.42 1.41 8.46
N ASP A 91 -19.48 0.62 8.93
CA ASP A 91 -18.88 0.78 10.24
C ASP A 91 -17.99 2.03 10.19
N ASN A 92 -18.20 3.01 11.09
CA ASN A 92 -17.38 4.23 11.19
C ASN A 92 -15.97 3.96 11.74
N MET A 93 -15.37 2.83 11.38
CA MET A 93 -14.05 2.39 11.82
C MET A 93 -13.03 2.54 10.70
N SER A 94 -11.78 2.80 11.06
CA SER A 94 -10.66 2.78 10.10
C SER A 94 -10.19 1.33 9.92
N LEU A 95 -10.33 0.80 8.70
CA LEU A 95 -10.17 -0.61 8.40
C LEU A 95 -9.33 -0.81 7.13
N VAL A 96 -8.47 -1.83 7.16
CA VAL A 96 -7.88 -2.44 5.96
C VAL A 96 -8.65 -3.72 5.68
N PHE A 97 -9.18 -3.91 4.48
CA PHE A 97 -9.91 -5.14 4.15
C PHE A 97 -9.72 -5.57 2.70
N VAL A 98 -10.10 -6.82 2.41
CA VAL A 98 -9.90 -7.44 1.11
C VAL A 98 -11.22 -7.62 0.38
N ASP A 99 -11.28 -7.18 -0.88
CA ASP A 99 -12.37 -7.50 -1.80
C ASP A 99 -11.91 -8.61 -2.77
N SER A 100 -12.48 -9.80 -2.60
CA SER A 100 -12.08 -11.05 -3.26
C SER A 100 -12.76 -11.24 -4.62
N GLY A 101 -12.56 -10.30 -5.54
CA GLY A 101 -13.04 -10.41 -6.93
C GLY A 101 -12.03 -11.08 -7.87
N LEU A 102 -12.38 -11.13 -9.18
CA LEU A 102 -11.47 -11.54 -10.26
C LEU A 102 -10.10 -10.84 -10.21
N ARG A 103 -10.10 -9.57 -9.77
CA ARG A 103 -8.90 -8.82 -9.40
C ARG A 103 -9.00 -8.49 -7.91
N PRO A 104 -8.22 -9.16 -7.05
CA PRO A 104 -8.28 -8.90 -5.62
C PRO A 104 -7.87 -7.47 -5.32
N LYS A 105 -8.62 -6.82 -4.43
CA LYS A 105 -8.34 -5.45 -4.00
C LYS A 105 -8.05 -5.41 -2.51
N LEU A 106 -6.97 -4.73 -2.13
CA LEU A 106 -6.72 -4.30 -0.76
C LEU A 106 -7.28 -2.89 -0.60
N ILE A 107 -8.17 -2.70 0.35
CA ILE A 107 -8.88 -1.44 0.54
C ILE A 107 -8.55 -0.89 1.92
N LEU A 108 -8.09 0.37 1.96
CA LEU A 108 -7.92 1.14 3.18
C LEU A 108 -9.04 2.18 3.25
N ALA A 109 -9.92 2.01 4.22
CA ALA A 109 -11.11 2.83 4.38
C ALA A 109 -11.10 3.48 5.76
N ALA A 110 -11.44 4.77 5.81
CA ALA A 110 -11.60 5.47 7.07
C ALA A 110 -12.78 6.48 7.01
N PRO A 111 -13.33 6.88 8.17
CA PRO A 111 -14.38 7.89 8.24
C PRO A 111 -13.99 9.26 7.66
N ASN A 112 -12.74 9.69 7.87
CA ASN A 112 -12.23 10.99 7.43
C ASN A 112 -10.76 10.90 6.97
N GLU A 113 -10.28 11.94 6.28
CA GLU A 113 -8.94 11.94 5.68
C GLU A 113 -7.81 11.88 6.72
N LYS A 114 -7.98 12.52 7.88
CA LYS A 114 -6.98 12.46 8.97
C LYS A 114 -6.79 11.04 9.47
N GLN A 115 -7.89 10.29 9.64
CA GLN A 115 -7.86 8.89 10.02
C GLN A 115 -7.34 8.00 8.89
N LEU A 116 -7.68 8.32 7.63
CA LEU A 116 -7.14 7.62 6.46
C LEU A 116 -5.61 7.73 6.38
N MET A 117 -5.07 8.92 6.60
CA MET A 117 -3.62 9.15 6.64
C MET A 117 -2.96 8.35 7.77
N LYS A 118 -3.55 8.35 8.97
CA LYS A 118 -3.07 7.52 10.09
C LYS A 118 -3.08 6.03 9.75
N LEU A 119 -4.18 5.55 9.16
CA LEU A 119 -4.33 4.16 8.71
C LEU A 119 -3.29 3.77 7.67
N THR A 120 -3.05 4.66 6.71
CA THR A 120 -2.09 4.43 5.63
C THR A 120 -0.66 4.36 6.16
N LYS A 121 -0.29 5.25 7.11
CA LYS A 121 1.00 5.19 7.80
C LYS A 121 1.17 3.93 8.64
N ALA A 122 0.12 3.53 9.37
CA ALA A 122 0.12 2.30 10.15
C ALA A 122 0.31 1.08 9.25
N PHE A 123 -0.44 1.00 8.14
CA PHE A 123 -0.27 -0.04 7.13
C PHE A 123 1.15 -0.08 6.56
N ALA A 124 1.75 1.07 6.25
CA ALA A 124 3.11 1.09 5.71
C ALA A 124 4.21 0.72 6.74
N SER A 125 3.89 0.71 8.04
CA SER A 125 4.87 0.54 9.12
C SER A 125 4.71 -0.75 9.92
N HIS A 126 3.55 -1.41 9.88
CA HIS A 126 3.22 -2.58 10.68
C HIS A 126 2.68 -3.74 9.83
N HIS A 127 2.86 -4.96 10.31
CA HIS A 127 2.29 -6.16 9.69
C HIS A 127 0.76 -6.20 9.77
N LEU A 128 0.13 -6.80 8.75
CA LEU A 128 -1.30 -7.14 8.78
C LEU A 128 -1.59 -8.21 9.83
N SER A 129 -2.85 -8.27 10.29
CA SER A 129 -3.27 -9.29 11.25
C SER A 129 -3.14 -10.70 10.65
N SER A 130 -2.65 -11.64 11.45
CA SER A 130 -2.64 -13.07 11.14
C SER A 130 -4.01 -13.74 11.35
N GLY A 131 -5.01 -12.99 11.83
CA GLY A 131 -6.36 -13.45 12.05
C GLY A 131 -7.03 -13.98 10.76
N ARG A 132 -7.98 -14.91 10.93
CA ARG A 132 -8.80 -15.46 9.84
C ARG A 132 -9.98 -14.55 9.47
N THR A 133 -9.75 -13.24 9.51
CA THR A 133 -10.72 -12.20 9.14
C THR A 133 -10.44 -11.71 7.73
N ASN A 134 -11.40 -11.03 7.11
CA ASN A 134 -11.21 -10.33 5.84
C ASN A 134 -10.84 -8.85 6.02
N SER A 135 -10.72 -8.40 7.28
CA SER A 135 -10.38 -7.03 7.65
C SER A 135 -9.45 -6.99 8.86
N THR A 136 -8.74 -5.88 9.00
CA THR A 136 -7.90 -5.51 10.14
C THR A 136 -8.16 -4.06 10.48
N ALA A 137 -8.43 -3.78 11.75
CA ALA A 137 -8.67 -2.42 12.21
C ALA A 137 -7.37 -1.65 12.48
N LEU A 138 -7.45 -0.33 12.52
CA LEU A 138 -6.29 0.52 12.79
C LEU A 138 -5.56 0.16 14.09
N PHE A 139 -6.30 -0.10 15.17
CA PHE A 139 -5.68 -0.45 16.46
C PHE A 139 -4.96 -1.81 16.42
N GLU A 140 -5.47 -2.76 15.62
CA GLU A 140 -4.84 -4.07 15.44
C GLU A 140 -3.50 -3.95 14.69
N LEU A 141 -3.40 -3.03 13.72
CA LEU A 141 -2.12 -2.77 13.04
C LEU A 141 -1.05 -2.30 14.03
N TYR A 142 -1.39 -1.40 14.95
CA TYR A 142 -0.45 -0.95 15.97
C TYR A 142 -0.08 -2.02 17.00
N ALA A 143 -0.97 -3.00 17.23
CA ALA A 143 -0.68 -4.14 18.08
C ALA A 143 0.27 -5.16 17.40
N ASN A 144 0.36 -5.13 16.07
CA ASN A 144 1.23 -6.03 15.31
C ASN A 144 2.67 -5.51 15.26
N ALA A 145 3.59 -6.46 15.05
CA ALA A 145 5.01 -6.15 14.86
C ALA A 145 5.22 -5.13 13.73
N SER A 146 6.21 -4.24 13.92
CA SER A 146 6.61 -3.33 12.87
C SER A 146 7.25 -4.09 11.71
N LEU A 147 6.98 -3.66 10.48
CA LEU A 147 7.70 -4.12 9.30
C LEU A 147 9.17 -3.78 9.49
N GLN A 148 10.00 -4.80 9.72
CA GLN A 148 11.43 -4.58 9.80
C GLN A 148 11.90 -3.91 8.50
N LYS A 149 12.61 -2.79 8.64
CA LYS A 149 13.33 -2.14 7.54
C LYS A 149 14.42 -3.09 7.07
N LYS A 150 14.08 -4.13 6.29
CA LYS A 150 15.10 -4.80 5.47
C LYS A 150 15.70 -3.70 4.61
N PRO A 151 17.02 -3.45 4.67
CA PRO A 151 17.64 -2.51 3.78
C PRO A 151 17.55 -3.11 2.37
N VAL A 152 16.47 -2.81 1.65
CA VAL A 152 16.32 -3.09 0.21
C VAL A 152 17.43 -2.37 -0.59
N LEU A 153 18.23 -1.53 0.06
CA LEU A 153 19.29 -0.69 -0.48
C LEU A 153 20.71 -1.29 -0.44
N LYS A 154 20.90 -2.61 -0.37
CA LYS A 154 22.26 -3.20 -0.49
C LYS A 154 22.66 -3.68 -1.89
N ASN A 155 21.71 -3.84 -2.81
CA ASN A 155 22.00 -4.16 -4.20
C ASN A 155 21.71 -2.97 -5.11
N SER A 156 22.73 -2.13 -5.25
CA SER A 156 23.13 -1.46 -6.51
C SER A 156 22.03 -0.87 -7.40
N ARG A 157 22.01 0.48 -7.39
CA ARG A 157 21.60 1.44 -8.47
C ARG A 157 20.28 2.20 -8.36
N TYR A 158 19.42 1.99 -7.37
CA TYR A 158 18.21 2.83 -7.26
C TYR A 158 17.95 3.28 -5.82
N ASN A 159 18.16 4.58 -5.59
CA ASN A 159 17.95 5.24 -4.31
C ASN A 159 16.46 5.56 -4.14
N PHE A 160 15.99 5.67 -2.89
CA PHE A 160 14.63 6.03 -2.48
C PHE A 160 14.04 7.25 -3.24
N LEU A 161 14.91 8.16 -3.68
CA LEU A 161 14.62 9.29 -4.55
C LEU A 161 13.95 8.92 -5.89
N THR A 162 14.18 7.70 -6.40
CA THR A 162 13.66 7.28 -7.71
C THR A 162 12.16 7.00 -7.67
N LEU A 163 11.65 6.41 -6.58
CA LEU A 163 10.22 6.14 -6.40
C LEU A 163 9.44 7.43 -6.14
N VAL A 164 10.02 8.35 -5.37
CA VAL A 164 9.52 9.71 -5.20
C VAL A 164 9.54 10.44 -6.56
N ALA A 165 10.67 10.44 -7.27
CA ALA A 165 10.80 11.08 -8.57
C ALA A 165 9.80 10.53 -9.61
N LEU A 166 9.45 9.24 -9.59
CA LEU A 166 8.48 8.66 -10.52
C LEU A 166 7.04 9.14 -10.25
N VAL A 167 6.70 9.39 -8.99
CA VAL A 167 5.42 10.03 -8.61
C VAL A 167 5.41 11.51 -9.00
N PHE A 168 6.53 12.22 -8.81
CA PHE A 168 6.66 13.65 -9.11
C PHE A 168 6.76 13.95 -10.62
N HIS A 169 7.40 13.08 -11.42
CA HIS A 169 7.62 13.29 -12.86
C HIS A 169 6.31 13.29 -13.67
N ARG A 170 5.23 12.69 -13.16
CA ARG A 170 3.92 12.67 -13.81
C ARG A 170 3.22 14.04 -13.86
N HIS A 171 3.59 14.99 -12.99
CA HIS A 171 2.79 16.20 -12.77
C HIS A 171 3.51 17.53 -13.00
N GLY A 172 4.63 17.54 -13.73
CA GLY A 172 5.19 18.80 -14.28
C GLY A 172 5.70 19.81 -13.25
N THR A 173 5.92 19.40 -12.00
CA THR A 173 6.59 20.25 -11.01
C THR A 173 8.10 20.11 -11.19
N HIS A 174 8.67 21.04 -11.97
CA HIS A 174 10.10 21.34 -11.94
C HIS A 174 10.46 21.89 -10.55
N ILE A 175 10.61 21.02 -9.56
CA ILE A 175 11.47 21.35 -8.43
C ILE A 175 12.89 21.24 -8.99
N LEU A 176 13.44 22.39 -9.34
CA LEU A 176 14.85 22.58 -9.69
C LEU A 176 15.72 21.68 -8.83
N ALA A 177 16.51 20.84 -9.49
CA ALA A 177 17.52 19.98 -8.90
C ALA A 177 18.57 20.72 -8.03
N SER A 178 18.50 22.05 -7.95
CA SER A 178 19.41 22.91 -7.18
C SER A 178 19.27 22.77 -5.66
N SER A 179 18.10 22.40 -5.11
CA SER A 179 17.95 22.30 -3.65
C SER A 179 18.46 20.98 -3.05
N ILE A 180 18.72 19.97 -3.88
CA ILE A 180 19.26 18.66 -3.44
C ILE A 180 20.80 18.70 -3.39
N LEU A 181 21.44 19.65 -4.07
CA LEU A 181 22.89 19.83 -4.00
C LEU A 181 23.37 20.52 -2.71
N MET A 182 22.48 21.20 -1.96
CA MET A 182 22.85 21.95 -0.75
C MET A 182 23.00 21.11 0.54
N TRP A 183 22.70 19.81 0.53
CA TRP A 183 22.92 18.92 1.68
C TRP A 183 24.19 18.07 1.57
N LYS A 184 24.96 18.20 0.49
CA LYS A 184 26.19 17.42 0.27
C LYS A 184 27.48 18.12 0.74
N THR A 185 27.41 19.31 1.33
CA THR A 185 28.59 20.10 1.74
C THR A 185 28.68 20.44 3.24
N ARG A 186 28.06 19.64 4.14
CA ARG A 186 28.39 19.69 5.57
C ARG A 186 28.68 18.30 6.13
N LEU A 187 29.87 17.80 5.82
CA LEU A 187 30.60 16.91 6.71
C LEU A 187 31.79 17.72 7.25
N PRO A 188 31.87 18.02 8.55
CA PRO A 188 33.15 18.41 9.12
C PRO A 188 34.04 17.18 9.15
N VAL A 189 35.14 17.26 8.41
CA VAL A 189 36.33 16.46 8.65
C VAL A 189 36.76 16.72 10.10
N GLN A 190 36.78 15.68 10.93
CA GLN A 190 37.54 15.70 12.17
C GLN A 190 38.77 14.83 11.93
N VAL A 191 39.90 15.51 11.78
CA VAL A 191 41.24 14.94 11.94
C VAL A 191 41.53 14.95 13.43
N ASN A 192 41.77 13.76 14.00
CA ASN A 192 42.86 13.48 14.92
C ASN A 192 42.99 11.95 15.07
#